data_AF-A0AAW5BME3-F1
#
_entry.id   AF-A0AAW5BME3-F1
#
_cell.length_a   1.000
_cell.length_b   1.000
_cell.length_c   1.000
_cell.angle_alpha   90.00
_cell.angle_beta   90.00
_cell.angle_gamma   90.00
#
_symmetry.space_group_name_H-M   'P 1'
#
loop_
_entity.id
_entity.type
_entity.pdbx_description
1 polymer ?
#
loop_
_entity_poly.entity_id
_entity_poly.type
_entity_poly.pdbx_seq_one_letter_code
_entity_poly.pdbx_strand_id
1 'polypeptide(L)'
;MDMVEKQRIHALFTAKDYMELYRTQKPTVDLMLGIKEQWEFEDFLVEEGYFEEAPFWLYYSVVQGDFLEIGGYEEDVTEQVAAFLQGKLPKADFQSIAVHLQGIYVDIDERDNLEEKIEFCNQCLAGAGYSIQLERDDTYCTWDYFLSVQHT
;
A
#
# COMPACT_ATOMS: atom_id res chain seq x y z
N MET A 1 -13.59 -7.80 1.24
CA MET A 1 -13.80 -6.97 0.03
C MET A 1 -15.01 -7.48 -0.76
N ASP A 2 -15.91 -6.58 -1.16
CA ASP A 2 -17.13 -6.92 -1.88
C ASP A 2 -16.83 -7.28 -3.34
N MET A 3 -17.19 -8.50 -3.75
CA MET A 3 -17.01 -8.98 -5.12
C MET A 3 -17.80 -8.14 -6.14
N VAL A 4 -18.92 -7.55 -5.74
CA VAL A 4 -19.75 -6.70 -6.61
C VAL A 4 -19.04 -5.37 -6.87
N GLU A 5 -18.45 -4.76 -5.84
CA GLU A 5 -17.70 -3.52 -5.98
C GLU A 5 -16.46 -3.72 -6.87
N LYS A 6 -15.71 -4.80 -6.65
CA LYS A 6 -14.58 -5.18 -7.49
C LYS A 6 -14.93 -5.26 -8.97
N GLN A 7 -16.03 -5.95 -9.28
CA GLN A 7 -16.50 -6.08 -10.67
C GLN A 7 -16.91 -4.75 -11.29
N ARG A 8 -17.53 -3.86 -10.49
CA ARG A 8 -17.91 -2.51 -10.96
C ARG A 8 -16.68 -1.66 -11.27
N ILE A 9 -15.71 -1.62 -10.38
CA ILE A 9 -14.46 -0.88 -10.58
C ILE A 9 -13.73 -1.41 -11.82
N HIS A 10 -13.56 -2.73 -11.93
CA HIS A 10 -12.92 -3.35 -13.09
C HIS A 10 -13.64 -3.01 -14.42
N ALA A 11 -14.98 -2.94 -14.40
CA ALA A 11 -15.75 -2.53 -15.56
C ALA A 11 -15.47 -1.07 -15.97
N LEU A 12 -15.21 -0.16 -15.02
CA LEU A 12 -14.84 1.24 -15.31
C LEU A 12 -13.46 1.32 -15.98
N PHE A 13 -12.47 0.55 -15.50
CA PHE A 13 -11.17 0.43 -16.17
C PHE A 13 -11.30 -0.12 -17.59
N THR A 14 -12.09 -1.18 -17.78
CA THR A 14 -12.35 -1.78 -19.10
C THR A 14 -13.03 -0.79 -20.05
N ALA A 15 -13.97 0.01 -19.55
CA ALA A 15 -14.67 1.04 -20.32
C ALA A 15 -13.86 2.32 -20.52
N LYS A 16 -12.72 2.46 -19.82
CA LYS A 16 -11.92 3.71 -19.72
C LYS A 16 -12.74 4.89 -19.20
N ASP A 17 -13.73 4.63 -18.35
CA ASP A 17 -14.55 5.66 -17.72
C ASP A 17 -13.88 6.16 -16.44
N TYR A 18 -12.74 6.83 -16.61
CA TYR A 18 -11.88 7.24 -15.51
C TYR A 18 -12.48 8.38 -14.67
N MET A 19 -13.38 9.20 -15.25
CA MET A 19 -14.09 10.22 -14.48
C MET A 19 -15.12 9.61 -13.53
N GLU A 20 -15.85 8.57 -13.96
CA GLU A 20 -16.75 7.86 -13.04
C GLU A 20 -15.96 7.04 -12.00
N LEU A 21 -14.81 6.49 -12.38
CA LEU A 21 -13.87 5.86 -11.44
C LEU A 21 -13.46 6.86 -10.35
N TYR A 22 -12.98 8.04 -10.75
CA TYR A 22 -12.61 9.10 -9.81
C TYR A 22 -13.77 9.51 -8.91
N ARG A 23 -14.96 9.71 -9.48
CA ARG A 23 -16.15 10.10 -8.69
C ARG A 23 -16.50 9.08 -7.62
N THR A 24 -16.38 7.79 -7.93
CA THR A 24 -16.80 6.71 -7.03
C THR A 24 -15.69 6.24 -6.10
N GLN A 25 -14.42 6.44 -6.47
CA GLN A 25 -13.24 5.95 -5.76
C GLN A 25 -12.24 7.08 -5.47
N LYS A 26 -12.74 8.31 -5.29
CA LYS A 26 -11.93 9.53 -5.09
C LYS A 26 -10.81 9.36 -4.06
N PRO A 27 -11.04 8.82 -2.84
CA PRO A 27 -9.96 8.69 -1.86
C PRO A 27 -8.79 7.83 -2.34
N THR A 28 -9.07 6.79 -3.13
CA THR A 28 -8.04 5.90 -3.68
C THR A 28 -7.26 6.61 -4.79
N VAL A 29 -7.95 7.30 -5.70
CA VAL A 29 -7.28 8.01 -6.80
C VAL A 29 -6.49 9.21 -6.28
N ASP A 30 -7.04 9.95 -5.32
CA ASP A 30 -6.34 11.06 -4.67
C ASP A 30 -5.05 10.60 -3.99
N LEU A 31 -5.10 9.48 -3.26
CA LEU A 31 -3.93 8.89 -2.60
C LEU A 31 -2.89 8.44 -3.63
N MET A 32 -3.31 7.64 -4.61
CA MET A 32 -2.45 7.05 -5.64
C MET A 32 -1.70 8.07 -6.50
N LEU A 33 -2.31 9.23 -6.76
CA LEU A 33 -1.70 10.29 -7.57
C LEU A 33 -1.11 11.42 -6.72
N GLY A 34 -1.26 11.39 -5.39
CA GLY A 34 -0.83 12.49 -4.52
C GLY A 34 -1.56 13.81 -4.76
N ILE A 35 -2.78 13.77 -5.29
CA ILE A 35 -3.59 14.94 -5.65
C ILE A 35 -4.62 15.27 -4.57
N LYS A 36 -5.15 16.50 -4.59
CA LYS A 36 -6.12 17.00 -3.60
C LYS A 36 -7.43 17.41 -4.25
N GLU A 37 -7.34 18.01 -5.42
CA GLU A 37 -8.45 18.64 -6.11
C GLU A 37 -8.78 17.91 -7.42
N GLN A 38 -10.06 17.92 -7.80
CA GLN A 38 -10.54 17.23 -9.01
C GLN A 38 -9.84 17.73 -10.30
N TRP A 39 -9.50 19.01 -10.38
CA TRP A 39 -8.86 19.57 -11.57
C TRP A 39 -7.47 18.96 -11.81
N GLU A 40 -6.76 18.53 -10.77
CA GLU A 40 -5.46 17.85 -10.91
C GLU A 40 -5.63 16.48 -11.59
N PHE A 41 -6.74 15.79 -11.31
CA PHE A 41 -7.08 14.54 -12.00
C PHE A 41 -7.49 14.77 -13.46
N GLU A 42 -8.25 15.84 -13.72
CA GLU A 42 -8.63 16.20 -15.10
C GLU A 42 -7.40 16.55 -15.94
N ASP A 43 -6.46 17.32 -15.39
CA ASP A 43 -5.18 17.64 -16.02
C ASP A 43 -4.34 16.37 -16.27
N PHE A 44 -4.23 15.49 -15.27
CA PHE A 44 -3.58 14.18 -15.42
C PHE A 44 -4.17 13.36 -16.58
N LEU A 45 -5.50 13.29 -16.70
CA LEU A 45 -6.15 12.54 -17.78
C LEU A 45 -5.90 13.16 -19.16
N VAL A 46 -5.73 14.47 -19.25
CA VAL A 46 -5.37 15.16 -20.51
C VAL A 46 -3.94 14.84 -20.91
N GLU A 47 -3.02 14.76 -19.96
CA GLU A 47 -1.60 14.51 -20.20
C GLU A 47 -1.30 13.03 -20.48
N GLU A 48 -1.75 12.13 -19.61
CA GLU A 48 -1.44 10.70 -19.71
C GLU A 48 -2.43 9.96 -20.62
N GLY A 49 -3.73 10.25 -20.52
CA GLY A 49 -4.78 9.60 -21.32
C GLY A 49 -5.09 8.14 -20.95
N TYR A 50 -4.44 7.59 -19.92
CA TYR A 50 -4.72 6.27 -19.33
C TYR A 50 -4.51 6.29 -17.82
N PHE A 51 -5.05 5.27 -17.14
CA PHE A 51 -4.93 5.10 -15.71
C PHE A 51 -4.80 3.60 -15.40
N GLU A 52 -3.76 3.22 -14.68
CA GLU A 52 -3.37 1.82 -14.48
C GLU A 52 -4.19 1.13 -13.38
N GLU A 53 -4.73 -0.05 -13.69
CA GLU A 53 -5.60 -0.77 -12.76
C GLU A 53 -4.83 -1.52 -11.67
N ALA A 54 -3.64 -2.06 -12.00
CA ALA A 54 -2.83 -2.82 -11.05
C ALA A 54 -2.43 -1.99 -9.81
N PRO A 55 -1.78 -0.82 -9.94
CA PRO A 55 -1.46 0.03 -8.79
C PRO A 55 -2.71 0.51 -8.06
N PHE A 56 -3.81 0.80 -8.77
CA PHE A 56 -5.07 1.18 -8.12
C PHE A 56 -5.51 0.19 -7.04
N TRP A 57 -5.34 -1.12 -7.26
CA TRP A 57 -5.72 -2.12 -6.27
C TRP A 57 -4.85 -2.11 -5.00
N LEU A 58 -3.60 -1.64 -5.08
CA LEU A 58 -2.72 -1.46 -3.92
C LEU A 58 -3.24 -0.30 -3.05
N TYR A 59 -3.41 0.88 -3.65
CA TYR A 59 -3.94 2.06 -2.93
C TYR A 59 -5.38 1.86 -2.47
N TYR A 60 -6.20 1.13 -3.22
CA TYR A 60 -7.55 0.75 -2.78
C TYR A 60 -7.46 -0.04 -1.48
N SER A 61 -6.54 -1.00 -1.38
CA SER A 61 -6.32 -1.81 -0.18
C SER A 61 -5.80 -0.97 1.00
N VAL A 62 -5.02 0.07 0.74
CA VAL A 62 -4.61 1.05 1.77
C VAL A 62 -5.81 1.81 2.31
N VAL A 63 -6.70 2.31 1.43
CA VAL A 63 -7.94 3.02 1.84
C VAL A 63 -8.89 2.12 2.63
N GLN A 64 -8.94 0.81 2.32
CA GLN A 64 -9.69 -0.17 3.11
C GLN A 64 -9.01 -0.51 4.46
N GLY A 65 -7.77 -0.03 4.67
CA GLY A 65 -6.96 -0.32 5.84
C GLY A 65 -6.36 -1.73 5.84
N ASP A 66 -6.43 -2.45 4.72
CA ASP A 66 -5.86 -3.79 4.57
C ASP A 66 -4.33 -3.73 4.39
N PHE A 67 -3.84 -2.68 3.75
CA PHE A 67 -2.42 -2.45 3.44
C PHE A 67 -1.94 -1.17 4.13
N LEU A 68 -0.63 -1.07 4.35
CA LEU A 68 0.07 0.14 4.75
C LEU A 68 0.94 0.60 3.59
N GLU A 69 0.72 1.82 3.12
CA GLU A 69 1.63 2.51 2.19
C GLU A 69 2.79 3.13 2.95
N ILE A 70 3.99 3.00 2.39
CA ILE A 70 5.22 3.65 2.85
C ILE A 70 5.93 4.22 1.62
N GLY A 71 6.00 5.53 1.53
CA GLY A 71 6.72 6.20 0.44
C GLY A 71 8.23 5.96 0.50
N GLY A 72 8.89 6.05 -0.66
CA GLY A 72 10.31 5.76 -0.84
C GLY A 72 11.30 6.71 -0.13
N TYR A 73 10.80 7.78 0.49
CA TYR A 73 11.59 8.78 1.21
C TYR A 73 10.99 9.13 2.58
N GLU A 74 10.26 8.21 3.20
CA GLU A 74 9.61 8.41 4.51
C GLU A 74 10.60 8.44 5.70
N GLU A 75 11.87 8.11 5.46
CA GLU A 75 12.90 8.04 6.50
C GLU A 75 12.55 7.03 7.61
N ASP A 76 12.42 7.43 8.87
CA ASP A 76 12.12 6.51 9.98
C ASP A 76 10.62 6.15 10.05
N VAL A 77 10.30 4.94 9.59
CA VAL A 77 8.94 4.40 9.53
C VAL A 77 8.64 3.39 10.64
N THR A 78 9.51 3.31 11.66
CA THR A 78 9.42 2.32 12.75
C THR A 78 8.06 2.34 13.44
N GLU A 79 7.58 3.51 13.85
CA GLU A 79 6.31 3.63 14.58
C GLU A 79 5.10 3.29 13.70
N GLN A 80 5.13 3.72 12.44
CA GLN A 80 4.07 3.47 11.46
C GLN A 80 3.91 1.97 11.17
N VAL A 81 5.02 1.28 10.88
CA VAL A 81 5.04 -0.17 10.63
C VAL A 81 4.62 -0.93 11.88
N ALA A 82 5.15 -0.56 13.06
CA ALA A 82 4.80 -1.23 14.30
C ALA A 82 3.32 -1.08 14.66
N ALA A 83 2.75 0.11 14.52
CA ALA A 83 1.34 0.37 14.79
C ALA A 83 0.42 -0.44 13.85
N PHE A 84 0.74 -0.48 12.56
CA PHE A 84 -0.02 -1.28 11.59
C PHE A 84 0.02 -2.77 11.93
N LEU A 85 1.22 -3.33 12.13
CA LEU A 85 1.39 -4.75 12.44
C LEU A 85 0.73 -5.14 13.77
N GLN A 86 0.79 -4.26 14.77
CA GLN A 86 0.10 -4.47 16.05
C GLN A 86 -1.43 -4.56 15.88
N GLY A 87 -1.99 -3.82 14.92
CA GLY A 87 -3.41 -3.88 14.58
C GLY A 87 -3.82 -5.11 13.78
N LYS A 88 -2.87 -5.77 13.09
CA LYS A 88 -3.14 -6.91 12.20
C LYS A 88 -2.82 -8.28 12.80
N LEU A 89 -1.84 -8.36 13.71
CA LEU A 89 -1.38 -9.61 14.29
C LEU A 89 -1.98 -9.87 15.68
N PRO A 90 -2.15 -11.14 16.09
CA PRO A 90 -2.39 -11.47 17.48
C PRO A 90 -1.26 -10.96 18.37
N LYS A 91 -1.59 -10.60 19.62
CA LYS A 91 -0.65 -9.97 20.55
C LYS A 91 0.64 -10.79 20.75
N ALA A 92 0.55 -12.12 20.82
CA ALA A 92 1.71 -12.98 21.02
C ALA A 92 2.66 -12.96 19.82
N ASP A 93 2.11 -12.99 18.61
CA ASP A 93 2.87 -12.97 17.35
C ASP A 93 3.49 -11.59 17.10
N PHE A 94 2.77 -10.51 17.40
CA PHE A 94 3.37 -9.17 17.38
C PHE A 94 4.53 -9.05 18.37
N GLN A 95 4.38 -9.58 19.59
CA GLN A 95 5.43 -9.53 20.60
C GLN A 95 6.69 -10.30 20.19
N SER A 96 6.58 -11.35 19.37
CA SER A 96 7.74 -12.10 18.89
C SER A 96 8.59 -11.31 17.87
N ILE A 97 7.98 -10.38 17.13
CA ILE A 97 8.66 -9.56 16.12
C ILE A 97 9.02 -8.15 16.59
N ALA A 98 8.44 -7.65 17.68
CA ALA A 98 8.55 -6.25 18.11
C ALA A 98 9.99 -5.72 18.24
N VAL A 99 10.95 -6.57 18.64
CA VAL A 99 12.37 -6.19 18.72
C VAL A 99 13.01 -5.98 17.34
N HIS A 100 12.54 -6.72 16.33
CA HIS A 100 13.04 -6.66 14.96
C HIS A 100 12.51 -5.45 14.21
N LEU A 101 11.38 -4.88 14.63
CA LEU A 101 10.76 -3.69 14.05
C LEU A 101 11.50 -2.38 14.40
N GLN A 102 12.49 -2.39 15.27
CA GLN A 102 13.21 -1.17 15.65
C GLN A 102 14.14 -0.67 14.54
N GLY A 103 14.09 0.64 14.24
CA GLY A 103 15.00 1.31 13.30
C GLY A 103 14.78 0.88 11.85
N ILE A 104 13.52 0.81 11.45
CA ILE A 104 13.14 0.65 10.04
C ILE A 104 13.26 2.03 9.39
N TYR A 105 14.04 2.09 8.32
CA TYR A 105 14.33 3.33 7.61
C TYR A 105 14.14 3.12 6.10
N VAL A 106 13.45 4.04 5.43
CA VAL A 106 13.14 4.03 4.00
C VAL A 106 13.59 5.34 3.35
N ASP A 107 14.72 5.27 2.69
CA ASP A 107 15.23 6.23 1.73
C ASP A 107 15.88 5.42 0.61
N ILE A 108 15.24 5.39 -0.56
CA ILE A 108 15.68 4.57 -1.70
C ILE A 108 17.04 5.00 -2.28
N ASP A 109 17.46 6.25 -2.06
CA ASP A 109 18.72 6.79 -2.57
C ASP A 109 19.86 6.67 -1.55
N GLU A 110 19.57 6.66 -0.25
CA GLU A 110 20.58 6.61 0.81
C GLU A 110 20.55 5.32 1.64
N ARG A 111 19.41 4.99 2.24
CA ARG A 111 19.29 3.89 3.21
C ARG A 111 17.89 3.30 3.17
N ASP A 112 17.79 2.05 2.76
CA ASP A 112 16.56 1.29 2.85
C ASP A 112 16.85 -0.08 3.49
N ASN A 113 16.17 -0.37 4.60
CA ASN A 113 16.28 -1.68 5.27
C ASN A 113 14.93 -2.37 5.48
N LEU A 114 13.86 -1.89 4.84
CA LEU A 114 12.51 -2.38 5.09
C LEU A 114 12.38 -3.88 4.75
N GLU A 115 12.80 -4.30 3.57
CA GLU A 115 12.70 -5.70 3.15
C GLU A 115 13.48 -6.65 4.07
N GLU A 116 14.72 -6.29 4.42
CA GLU A 116 15.56 -7.08 5.32
C GLU A 116 14.89 -7.26 6.70
N LYS A 117 14.33 -6.16 7.23
CA LYS A 117 13.63 -6.15 8.52
C LYS A 117 12.38 -7.01 8.49
N ILE A 118 11.60 -6.94 7.42
CA ILE A 118 10.40 -7.76 7.23
C ILE A 118 10.77 -9.24 7.05
N GLU A 119 11.86 -9.56 6.37
CA GLU A 119 12.35 -10.94 6.26
C GLU A 119 12.67 -11.54 7.64
N PHE A 120 13.38 -10.79 8.51
CA PHE A 120 13.62 -11.24 9.89
C PHE A 120 12.32 -11.44 10.69
N CYS A 121 11.35 -10.53 10.53
CA CYS A 121 10.05 -10.68 11.18
C CYS A 121 9.34 -11.97 10.70
N ASN A 122 9.37 -12.26 9.40
CA ASN A 122 8.79 -13.47 8.83
C ASN A 122 9.48 -14.76 9.32
N GLN A 123 10.79 -14.73 9.55
CA GLN A 123 11.50 -15.85 10.18
C GLN A 123 11.00 -16.11 11.61
N CYS A 124 10.68 -15.06 12.38
CA CYS A 124 10.12 -15.17 13.72
C CYS A 124 8.64 -15.61 13.73
N LEU A 125 7.88 -15.25 12.69
CA LEU A 125 6.48 -15.67 12.50
C LEU A 125 6.37 -17.08 11.90
N ALA A 126 7.48 -17.73 11.57
CA ALA A 126 7.48 -19.07 10.98
C ALA A 126 6.71 -20.07 11.86
N GLY A 127 5.62 -20.62 11.32
CA GLY A 127 4.74 -21.56 12.03
C GLY A 127 3.63 -20.92 12.86
N ALA A 128 3.55 -19.58 12.92
CA ALA A 128 2.46 -18.84 13.57
C ALA A 128 1.20 -18.73 12.68
N GLY A 129 1.26 -19.16 11.42
CA GLY A 129 0.17 -19.02 10.46
C GLY A 129 0.04 -17.61 9.89
N TYR A 130 1.06 -16.76 10.03
CA TYR A 130 1.09 -15.41 9.48
C TYR A 130 2.37 -15.14 8.70
N SER A 131 2.27 -14.31 7.67
CA SER A 131 3.42 -13.72 6.98
C SER A 131 3.13 -12.27 6.60
N ILE A 132 4.13 -11.42 6.77
CA ILE A 132 4.11 -10.04 6.31
C ILE A 132 4.55 -10.04 4.83
N GLN A 133 3.73 -9.46 3.96
CA GLN A 133 4.06 -9.28 2.55
C GLN A 133 4.44 -7.84 2.28
N LEU A 134 5.36 -7.66 1.32
CA LEU A 134 5.73 -6.38 0.76
C LEU A 134 5.51 -6.44 -0.76
N GLU A 135 4.75 -5.48 -1.26
CA GLU A 135 4.62 -5.18 -2.69
C GLU A 135 5.26 -3.81 -2.95
N ARG A 136 5.68 -3.58 -4.21
CA ARG A 136 6.30 -2.33 -4.65
C ARG A 136 5.55 -1.77 -5.84
N ASP A 137 5.38 -0.46 -5.89
CA ASP A 137 4.90 0.25 -7.08
C ASP A 137 5.78 1.49 -7.35
N ASP A 138 6.06 1.73 -8.62
CA ASP A 138 6.79 2.91 -9.12
C ASP A 138 6.08 3.52 -10.33
N THR A 139 4.78 3.25 -10.48
CA THR A 139 4.02 3.64 -11.68
C THR A 139 3.82 5.15 -11.74
N TYR A 140 3.41 5.77 -10.63
CA TYR A 140 3.09 7.21 -10.55
C TYR A 140 3.91 7.97 -9.50
N CYS A 141 4.53 7.26 -8.56
CA CYS A 141 5.39 7.80 -7.51
C CYS A 141 6.82 7.30 -7.68
N THR A 142 7.78 7.99 -7.07
CA THR A 142 9.21 7.69 -7.24
C THR A 142 9.62 6.33 -6.67
N TRP A 143 8.82 5.75 -5.74
CA TRP A 143 8.86 4.37 -5.26
C TRP A 143 7.95 4.26 -4.03
N ASP A 144 7.00 3.33 -3.99
CA ASP A 144 6.17 3.08 -2.81
C ASP A 144 6.22 1.59 -2.41
N TYR A 145 6.26 1.35 -1.10
CA TYR A 145 6.09 0.04 -0.50
C TYR A 145 4.67 -0.14 0.03
N PHE A 146 4.15 -1.34 -0.15
CA PHE A 146 2.84 -1.75 0.34
C PHE A 146 2.97 -2.96 1.24
N LEU A 147 2.76 -2.74 2.53
CA LEU A 147 2.90 -3.76 3.56
C LEU A 147 1.54 -4.33 3.95
N SER A 148 1.42 -5.66 3.96
CA SER A 148 0.20 -6.35 4.41
C SER A 148 0.53 -7.58 5.25
N VAL A 149 -0.49 -8.14 5.92
CA VAL A 149 -0.37 -9.39 6.68
C VAL A 149 -1.29 -10.43 6.07
N GLN A 150 -0.73 -11.59 5.71
CA GLN A 150 -1.47 -12.73 5.19
C GLN A 150 -1.52 -13.86 6.22
N HIS A 151 -2.64 -14.58 6.23
CA HIS A 151 -2.71 -15.86 6.94
C HIS A 151 -2.20 -16.97 6.02
N THR A 152 -1.26 -17.76 6.53
CA THR A 152 -0.63 -18.91 5.83
C THR A 152 -1.25 -20.24 6.24
#